data_AF-A0A1V3IZC6-F1
#
_entry.id   AF-A0A1V3IZC6-F1
#
_cell.length_a   1.000
_cell.length_b   1.000
_cell.length_c   1.000
_cell.angle_alpha   90.00
_cell.angle_beta   90.00
_cell.angle_gamma   90.00
#
_symmetry.space_group_name_H-M   'P 1'
#
loop_
_entity.id
_entity.type
_entity.pdbx_description
1 polymer ?
#
loop_
_entity_poly.entity_id
_entity_poly.type
_entity_poly.pdbx_seq_one_letter_code
_entity_poly.pdbx_strand_id
1 'polypeptide(L)'
;MNLLSMTKNQIFNLLYNLSGYSFNEKAFVELLKKRGFEASTGKIRNWRRANTDNQNYRPVPDFVLEVIFEEFFKAKRANDGVLTLPFIQPVKKIEEK
;
A
#
# COMPACT_ATOMS: atom_id res chain seq x y z
N MET A 1 7.75 13.26 11.58
CA MET A 1 6.97 13.52 10.35
C MET A 1 5.54 13.83 10.77
N ASN A 2 4.98 14.94 10.31
CA ASN A 2 3.54 15.24 10.50
C ASN A 2 2.77 14.64 9.32
N LEU A 3 1.79 13.77 9.59
CA LEU A 3 0.96 13.15 8.54
C LEU A 3 0.18 14.20 7.73
N LEU A 4 -0.19 15.32 8.37
CA LEU A 4 -0.97 16.40 7.76
C LEU A 4 -0.19 17.20 6.70
N SER A 5 1.15 17.11 6.70
CA SER A 5 1.99 17.78 5.71
C SER A 5 2.44 16.86 4.57
N MET A 6 1.93 15.63 4.50
CA MET A 6 2.36 14.65 3.50
C MET A 6 1.55 14.77 2.21
N THR A 7 2.22 14.66 1.07
CA THR A 7 1.56 14.50 -0.22
C THR A 7 0.92 13.13 -0.33
N LYS A 8 -0.07 12.97 -1.23
CA LYS A 8 -0.70 11.68 -1.51
C LYS A 8 0.33 10.59 -1.87
N ASN A 9 1.40 10.94 -2.57
CA ASN A 9 2.48 10.01 -2.94
C ASN A 9 3.33 9.60 -1.73
N GLN A 10 3.58 10.52 -0.80
CA GLN A 10 4.27 10.20 0.45
C GLN A 10 3.42 9.25 1.32
N ILE A 11 2.13 9.54 1.45
CA ILE A 11 1.17 8.67 2.14
C ILE A 11 1.12 7.30 1.45
N PHE A 12 0.95 7.27 0.13
CA PHE A 12 0.94 6.04 -0.65
C PHE A 12 2.23 5.24 -0.46
N ASN A 13 3.41 5.86 -0.53
CA ASN A 13 4.67 5.13 -0.37
C ASN A 13 4.81 4.52 1.03
N LEU A 14 4.37 5.21 2.09
CA LEU A 14 4.33 4.64 3.44
C LEU A 14 3.40 3.43 3.50
N LEU A 15 2.16 3.60 3.04
CA LEU A 15 1.15 2.54 3.01
C LEU A 15 1.62 1.35 2.16
N TYR A 16 2.25 1.61 1.01
CA TYR A 16 2.74 0.60 0.10
C TYR A 16 3.86 -0.24 0.72
N ASN A 17 4.81 0.38 1.42
CA ASN A 17 5.84 -0.36 2.15
C ASN A 17 5.24 -1.13 3.32
N LEU A 18 4.32 -0.51 4.07
CA LEU A 18 3.63 -1.19 5.17
C LEU A 18 2.86 -2.40 4.67
N SER A 19 2.17 -2.33 3.54
CA SER A 19 1.39 -3.45 2.99
C SER A 19 2.22 -4.66 2.56
N GLY A 20 3.55 -4.53 2.47
CA GLY A 20 4.43 -5.56 1.93
C GLY A 20 4.37 -5.72 0.40
N TYR A 21 3.51 -4.99 -0.32
CA TYR A 21 3.51 -4.97 -1.80
C TYR A 21 4.83 -4.43 -2.37
N SER A 22 5.65 -3.76 -1.58
CA SER A 22 7.04 -3.42 -1.93
C SER A 22 7.90 -4.64 -2.28
N PHE A 23 7.61 -5.81 -1.72
CA PHE A 23 8.32 -7.07 -2.03
C PHE A 23 7.73 -7.79 -3.25
N ASN A 24 6.51 -7.43 -3.67
CA ASN A 24 5.84 -8.04 -4.82
C ASN A 24 4.96 -7.01 -5.56
N GLU A 25 5.60 -6.14 -6.36
CA GLU A 25 4.88 -5.07 -7.07
C GLU A 25 3.82 -5.60 -8.05
N LYS A 26 4.02 -6.80 -8.61
CA LYS A 26 3.06 -7.43 -9.52
C LYS A 26 1.74 -7.75 -8.81
N ALA A 27 1.78 -8.16 -7.55
CA ALA A 27 0.57 -8.47 -6.79
C ALA A 27 -0.33 -7.22 -6.62
N PHE A 28 0.26 -6.04 -6.43
CA PHE A 28 -0.51 -4.80 -6.35
C PHE A 28 -1.09 -4.38 -7.70
N VAL A 29 -0.34 -4.57 -8.80
CA VAL A 29 -0.87 -4.34 -10.15
C VAL A 29 -2.08 -5.23 -10.44
N GLU A 30 -2.00 -6.52 -10.10
CA GLU A 30 -3.12 -7.45 -10.25
C GLU A 30 -4.31 -7.08 -9.36
N LEU A 31 -4.06 -6.58 -8.13
CA LEU A 31 -5.11 -6.07 -7.27
C LEU A 31 -5.85 -4.89 -7.92
N LEU A 32 -5.12 -3.90 -8.44
CA LEU A 32 -5.71 -2.74 -9.13
C LEU A 32 -6.52 -3.18 -10.36
N LYS A 33 -5.98 -4.12 -11.15
CA LYS A 33 -6.65 -4.67 -12.32
C LYS A 33 -7.98 -5.35 -11.96
N LYS A 34 -8.01 -6.15 -10.88
CA LYS A 34 -9.24 -6.77 -10.37
C LYS A 34 -10.29 -5.74 -9.93
N ARG A 35 -9.88 -4.53 -9.57
CA ARG A 35 -10.76 -3.42 -9.21
C ARG A 35 -11.11 -2.52 -10.41
N GLY A 36 -10.78 -2.95 -11.63
CA GLY A 36 -11.09 -2.22 -12.86
C GLY A 36 -10.10 -1.12 -13.21
N PHE A 37 -8.91 -1.08 -12.60
CA PHE A 37 -7.90 -0.06 -12.87
C PHE A 37 -6.62 -0.65 -13.48
N GLU A 38 -6.26 -0.20 -14.68
CA GLU A 38 -5.02 -0.62 -15.34
C GLU A 38 -3.81 0.22 -14.90
N ALA A 39 -2.95 -0.41 -14.09
CA ALA A 39 -1.65 0.11 -13.69
C ALA A 39 -0.51 -0.75 -14.25
N SER A 40 0.62 -0.12 -14.56
CA SER A 40 1.89 -0.83 -14.76
C SER A 40 2.78 -0.66 -13.53
N THR A 41 3.76 -1.55 -13.36
CA THR A 41 4.78 -1.39 -12.29
C THR A 41 5.53 -0.06 -12.41
N GLY A 42 5.71 0.46 -13.63
CA GLY A 42 6.26 1.80 -13.87
C GLY A 42 5.39 2.92 -13.28
N LYS A 43 4.05 2.84 -13.42
CA LYS A 43 3.13 3.79 -12.77
C LYS A 43 3.27 3.72 -11.25
N ILE A 44 3.31 2.51 -10.67
CA ILE A 44 3.50 2.33 -9.21
C ILE A 44 4.79 2.99 -8.73
N ARG A 45 5.91 2.74 -9.43
CA ARG A 45 7.21 3.35 -9.07
C ARG A 45 7.20 4.86 -9.16
N ASN A 46 6.52 5.44 -10.15
CA ASN A 46 6.37 6.89 -10.23
C ASN A 46 5.56 7.43 -9.05
N TRP A 47 4.47 6.77 -8.66
CA TRP A 47 3.67 7.16 -7.51
C TRP A 47 4.41 7.04 -6.17
N ARG A 48 5.39 6.15 -6.07
CA ARG A 48 6.25 6.04 -4.87
C ARG A 48 7.23 7.20 -4.72
N ARG A 49 7.45 8.02 -5.76
CA ARG A 49 8.34 9.18 -5.70
C ARG A 49 7.65 10.33 -4.97
N ALA A 50 8.34 10.89 -3.97
CA ALA A 50 7.84 11.96 -3.12
C ALA A 50 8.09 13.39 -3.68
N ASN A 51 8.92 13.53 -4.72
CA ASN A 51 9.37 14.83 -5.19
C ASN A 51 8.33 15.50 -6.09
N THR A 52 7.68 16.53 -5.56
CA THR A 52 6.76 17.43 -6.26
C THR A 52 7.48 18.30 -7.30
N ASP A 53 8.77 18.54 -7.13
CA ASP A 53 9.57 19.45 -7.97
C ASP A 53 10.01 18.82 -9.31
N ASN A 54 9.64 17.56 -9.55
CA ASN A 54 9.91 16.88 -10.81
C ASN A 54 8.81 17.20 -11.83
N GLN A 55 9.17 17.65 -13.03
CA GLN A 55 8.21 17.92 -14.12
C GLN A 55 7.35 16.69 -14.49
N ASN A 56 7.86 15.48 -14.21
CA ASN A 56 7.16 14.22 -14.40
C ASN A 56 6.40 13.72 -13.16
N TYR A 57 6.22 14.57 -12.14
CA TYR A 57 5.41 14.24 -10.99
C TYR A 57 3.98 13.93 -11.44
N ARG A 58 3.47 12.82 -10.92
CA ARG A 58 2.08 12.38 -11.12
C ARG A 58 1.53 12.03 -9.74
N PRO A 59 0.51 12.75 -9.26
CA PRO A 59 -0.12 12.43 -7.99
C PRO A 59 -0.76 11.04 -8.07
N VAL A 60 -0.72 10.29 -6.98
CA VAL A 60 -1.47 9.04 -6.87
C VAL A 60 -2.98 9.37 -6.96
N PRO A 61 -3.76 8.62 -7.74
CA PRO A 61 -5.22 8.76 -7.74
C PRO A 61 -5.83 8.36 -6.39
N ASP A 62 -6.90 9.03 -5.96
CA ASP A 62 -7.57 8.74 -4.68
C ASP A 62 -8.04 7.30 -4.57
N PHE A 63 -8.60 6.77 -5.65
CA PHE A 63 -8.98 5.36 -5.75
C PHE A 63 -7.85 4.38 -5.40
N VAL A 64 -6.59 4.71 -5.71
CA VAL A 64 -5.44 3.83 -5.37
C VAL A 64 -5.18 3.83 -3.86
N LEU A 65 -5.41 4.98 -3.19
CA LEU A 65 -5.36 5.07 -1.74
C LEU A 65 -6.52 4.30 -1.10
N GLU A 66 -7.73 4.41 -1.66
CA GLU A 66 -8.90 3.65 -1.19
C GLU A 66 -8.63 2.14 -1.24
N VAL A 67 -8.11 1.64 -2.35
CA VAL A 67 -7.79 0.22 -2.52
C VAL A 67 -6.80 -0.26 -1.46
N ILE A 68 -5.71 0.47 -1.20
CA ILE A 68 -4.72 0.02 -0.21
C ILE A 68 -5.26 0.12 1.22
N PHE A 69 -6.07 1.14 1.54
CA PHE A 69 -6.75 1.23 2.84
C PHE A 69 -7.71 0.06 3.06
N GLU A 70 -8.51 -0.30 2.06
CA GLU A 70 -9.41 -1.43 2.16
C GLU A 70 -8.68 -2.75 2.45
N GLU A 71 -7.52 -2.99 1.82
CA GLU A 71 -6.71 -4.18 2.12
C GLU A 71 -6.21 -4.18 3.56
N PHE A 72 -5.76 -3.03 4.10
CA PHE A 72 -5.40 -2.92 5.51
C PHE A 72 -6.59 -3.19 6.45
N PHE A 73 -7.78 -2.67 6.14
CA PHE A 73 -8.98 -2.93 6.95
C PHE A 73 -9.42 -4.39 6.89
N LYS A 74 -9.37 -5.03 5.71
CA LYS A 74 -9.66 -6.46 5.56
C LYS A 74 -8.69 -7.30 6.37
N ALA A 75 -7.39 -7.04 6.26
CA ALA A 75 -6.37 -7.76 7.02
C ALA A 75 -6.56 -7.57 8.53
N LYS A 76 -6.84 -6.34 8.97
CA LYS A 76 -7.17 -6.04 10.36
C LYS A 76 -8.39 -6.82 10.86
N ARG A 77 -9.48 -6.87 10.08
CA ARG A 77 -10.69 -7.62 10.44
C ARG A 77 -10.46 -9.13 10.46
N ALA A 78 -9.63 -9.65 9.56
CA ALA A 78 -9.33 -11.07 9.47
C ALA A 78 -8.42 -11.59 10.60
N ASN A 79 -7.79 -10.68 11.36
CA ASN A 79 -6.82 -11.01 12.40
C ASN A 79 -7.11 -10.26 13.71
N ASP A 80 -8.38 -10.26 14.16
CA ASP A 80 -8.84 -9.73 15.45
C ASP A 80 -8.37 -8.31 15.79
N GLY A 81 -8.29 -7.44 14.78
CA GLY A 81 -7.87 -6.05 14.97
C GLY A 81 -6.36 -5.81 14.86
N VAL A 82 -5.56 -6.86 14.65
CA VAL A 82 -4.11 -6.77 14.42
C VAL A 82 -3.83 -6.74 12.92
N LEU A 83 -3.07 -5.74 12.49
CA LEU A 83 -2.69 -5.59 11.09
C LEU A 83 -1.66 -6.66 10.68
N THR A 84 -2.12 -7.72 10.00
CA THR A 84 -1.24 -8.67 9.31
C THR A 84 -0.98 -8.21 7.89
N LEU A 85 0.28 -8.26 7.50
CA LEU A 85 0.68 -7.88 6.15
C LEU A 85 0.61 -9.12 5.26
N PRO A 86 0.11 -9.03 4.02
CA PRO A 86 -0.07 -10.18 3.13
C PRO A 86 1.21 -11.02 2.89
N PHE A 87 2.39 -10.47 3.20
CA PHE A 87 3.69 -11.13 3.05
C PHE A 87 4.47 -11.32 4.37
N ILE A 88 3.91 -10.92 5.51
CA ILE A 88 4.50 -11.17 6.82
C ILE A 88 3.59 -12.14 7.55
N GLN A 89 4.04 -13.38 7.72
CA GLN A 89 3.28 -14.36 8.49
C GLN A 89 3.06 -13.81 9.91
N PRO A 90 1.84 -13.91 10.46
CA PRO A 90 1.64 -13.59 11.87
C PRO A 90 2.59 -14.44 12.70
N VAL A 91 3.31 -13.80 13.61
CA VAL A 91 4.11 -14.53 14.61
C VAL A 91 3.12 -15.43 15.35
N LYS A 92 3.26 -16.76 15.19
CA LYS A 92 2.45 -17.71 15.95
C LYS A 92 2.63 -17.37 17.42
N LYS A 93 1.53 -17.07 18.13
CA LYS A 93 1.56 -17.04 19.59
C LYS A 93 2.09 -18.40 20.03
N ILE A 94 3.22 -18.39 20.72
CA ILE A 94 3.68 -19.56 21.46
C ILE A 94 2.67 -19.69 22.59
N GLU A 95 1.80 -20.69 22.53
CA GLU A 95 1.02 -21.10 23.69
C GLU A 95 2.01 -21.70 24.69
N GLU A 96 2.37 -20.92 25.70
CA GLU A 96 3.08 -21.42 26.87
C GLU A 96 2.16 -22.43 27.56
N LYS A 97 2.59 -23.69 27.59
CA LYS A 97 1.95 -24.78 28.32
C LYS A 97 2.29 -24.72 29.80
#